data_AF-A0A1V5K552-F1
#
_entry.id   AF-A0A1V5K552-F1
#
_cell.length_a   1.000
_cell.length_b   1.000
_cell.length_c   1.000
_cell.angle_alpha   90.00
_cell.angle_beta   90.00
_cell.angle_gamma   90.00
#
_symmetry.space_group_name_H-M   'P 1'
#
loop_
_entity.id
_entity.type
_entity.pdbx_description
1 polymer ?
#
loop_
_entity_poly.entity_id
_entity_poly.type
_entity_poly.pdbx_seq_one_letter_code
_entity_poly.pdbx_strand_id
1 'polypeptide(L)'
;MKSYQANLDARVIDADVGTVLATAMKNSAYPHIDPVSGGAKAIEKAGALLADELIGKILQKWRSKFYQANTVKLMVTGLRSYTDASHFRGALTYLGRGIKAVNQRQIAGSVGEFDVEIAGTADQLARELDQRKVSDYMVDVTGATANQVTISIVRSTPSPTQTAVPDTAGLE
;
A
#
# COMPACT_ATOMS: atom_id res chain seq x y z
N MET A 1 12.01 -55.72 -7.75
CA MET A 1 11.44 -54.40 -7.39
C MET A 1 12.05 -53.37 -8.34
N LYS A 2 11.24 -52.56 -9.02
CA LYS A 2 11.74 -51.53 -9.95
C LYS A 2 11.47 -50.15 -9.34
N SER A 3 12.42 -49.24 -9.47
CA SER A 3 12.28 -47.85 -9.01
C SER A 3 11.72 -47.02 -10.15
N TYR A 4 10.56 -46.41 -9.95
CA TYR A 4 9.93 -45.53 -10.94
C TYR A 4 10.10 -44.08 -10.50
N GLN A 5 10.57 -43.24 -11.41
CA GLN A 5 10.86 -41.82 -11.15
C GLN A 5 9.90 -40.93 -11.93
N ALA A 6 9.52 -39.81 -11.33
CA ALA A 6 8.69 -38.78 -11.94
C ALA A 6 9.31 -37.39 -11.68
N ASN A 7 9.34 -36.57 -12.72
CA ASN A 7 9.75 -35.17 -12.67
C ASN A 7 8.55 -34.31 -13.06
N LEU A 8 8.24 -33.29 -12.25
CA LEU A 8 7.15 -32.35 -12.50
C LEU A 8 7.70 -30.93 -12.46
N ASP A 9 7.35 -30.15 -13.48
CA ASP A 9 7.56 -28.72 -13.54
C ASP A 9 6.21 -28.03 -13.64
N ALA A 10 6.03 -26.96 -12.87
CA ALA A 10 4.79 -26.20 -12.87
C ALA A 10 5.04 -24.70 -12.69
N ARG A 11 4.21 -23.93 -13.38
CA ARG A 11 4.22 -22.47 -13.38
C ARG A 11 2.85 -21.95 -13.00
N VAL A 12 2.81 -21.03 -12.06
CA VAL A 12 1.60 -20.35 -11.62
C VAL A 12 1.58 -18.98 -12.26
N ILE A 13 0.54 -18.71 -13.04
CA ILE A 13 0.38 -17.46 -13.79
C ILE A 13 -0.81 -16.71 -13.21
N ASP A 14 -0.62 -15.42 -12.98
CA ASP A 14 -1.69 -14.49 -12.63
C ASP A 14 -2.60 -14.32 -13.85
N ALA A 15 -3.88 -14.70 -13.74
CA ALA A 15 -4.81 -14.66 -14.87
C ALA A 15 -5.19 -13.22 -15.30
N ASP A 16 -5.01 -12.24 -14.41
CA ASP A 16 -5.35 -10.85 -14.65
C ASP A 16 -4.19 -10.11 -15.34
N VAL A 17 -2.97 -10.29 -14.82
CA VAL A 17 -1.77 -9.56 -15.30
C VAL A 17 -0.92 -10.37 -16.28
N GLY A 18 -1.18 -11.68 -16.43
CA GLY A 18 -0.38 -12.58 -17.28
C GLY A 18 1.05 -12.79 -16.79
N THR A 19 1.35 -12.42 -15.54
CA THR A 19 2.70 -12.51 -14.97
C THR A 19 2.88 -13.82 -14.20
N VAL A 20 4.06 -14.42 -14.28
CA VAL A 20 4.40 -15.63 -13.52
C VAL A 20 4.56 -15.28 -12.04
N LEU A 21 3.70 -15.82 -11.19
CA LEU A 21 3.73 -15.64 -9.73
C LEU A 21 4.78 -16.53 -9.08
N ALA A 22 4.85 -17.78 -9.50
CA ALA A 22 5.78 -18.77 -8.97
C ALA A 22 6.08 -19.86 -10.00
N THR A 23 7.30 -20.39 -9.95
CA THR A 23 7.72 -21.59 -10.66
C THR A 23 8.33 -22.55 -9.64
N ALA A 24 8.02 -23.83 -9.76
CA ALA A 24 8.62 -24.88 -8.95
C ALA A 24 8.80 -26.15 -9.76
N MET A 25 9.87 -26.88 -9.45
CA MET A 25 10.18 -28.17 -10.02
C MET A 25 10.46 -29.16 -8.90
N LYS A 26 9.84 -30.34 -8.94
CA LYS A 26 10.09 -31.43 -8.00
C LYS A 26 10.22 -32.76 -8.71
N ASN A 27 11.02 -33.62 -8.10
CA ASN A 27 11.20 -35.00 -8.49
C ASN A 27 10.82 -35.93 -7.35
N SER A 28 10.34 -37.13 -7.69
CA SER A 28 10.14 -38.19 -6.72
C SER A 28 10.33 -39.56 -7.34
N ALA A 29 10.69 -40.52 -6.49
CA ALA A 29 10.85 -41.91 -6.87
C ALA A 29 10.06 -42.80 -5.93
N TYR A 30 9.37 -43.81 -6.47
CA TYR A 30 8.64 -44.80 -5.70
C TYR A 30 8.99 -46.23 -6.16
N PRO A 31 9.54 -47.07 -5.26
CA PRO A 31 9.84 -48.46 -5.59
C PRO A 31 8.56 -49.30 -5.58
N HIS A 32 8.25 -49.95 -6.71
CA HIS A 32 7.08 -50.81 -6.82
C HIS A 32 7.32 -52.03 -7.72
N ILE A 33 6.46 -53.04 -7.60
CA ILE A 33 6.55 -54.24 -8.46
C ILE A 33 5.83 -54.00 -9.79
N ASP A 34 4.71 -53.28 -9.76
CA ASP A 34 3.89 -52.92 -10.92
C ASP A 34 4.30 -51.54 -11.48
N PRO A 35 4.53 -51.42 -12.81
CA PRO A 35 4.93 -50.16 -13.44
C PRO A 35 3.87 -49.07 -13.42
N VAL A 36 2.59 -49.42 -13.58
CA VAL A 36 1.51 -48.43 -13.65
C VAL A 36 1.28 -47.82 -12.27
N SER A 37 1.17 -48.67 -11.26
CA SER A 37 0.95 -48.26 -9.87
C SER A 37 2.19 -47.58 -9.27
N GLY A 38 3.40 -47.99 -9.67
CA GLY A 38 4.65 -47.36 -9.25
C GLY A 38 4.85 -45.96 -9.82
N GLY A 39 4.54 -45.78 -11.11
CA GLY A 39 4.57 -44.47 -11.77
C GLY A 39 3.53 -43.51 -11.20
N ALA A 40 2.28 -43.97 -11.02
CA ALA A 40 1.21 -43.14 -10.45
C ALA A 40 1.56 -42.62 -9.05
N LYS A 41 2.09 -43.49 -8.17
CA LYS A 41 2.52 -43.09 -6.82
C LYS A 41 3.73 -42.14 -6.82
N ALA A 42 4.66 -42.32 -7.75
CA ALA A 42 5.81 -41.40 -7.89
C ALA A 42 5.34 -40.00 -8.33
N ILE A 43 4.38 -39.92 -9.26
CA ILE A 43 3.77 -38.67 -9.71
C ILE A 43 2.98 -38.03 -8.56
N GLU A 44 2.15 -38.79 -7.85
CA GLU A 44 1.35 -38.29 -6.73
C GLU A 44 2.24 -37.66 -5.65
N LYS A 45 3.33 -38.35 -5.27
CA LYS A 45 4.29 -37.84 -4.29
C LYS A 45 5.05 -36.62 -4.78
N ALA A 46 5.51 -36.61 -6.03
CA ALA A 46 6.16 -35.44 -6.63
C ALA A 46 5.20 -34.24 -6.69
N GLY A 47 3.92 -34.49 -7.03
CA GLY A 47 2.86 -33.49 -7.12
C GLY A 47 2.52 -32.88 -5.77
N ALA A 48 2.41 -33.68 -4.71
CA ALA A 48 2.17 -33.18 -3.36
C ALA A 48 3.30 -32.24 -2.87
N LEU A 49 4.56 -32.62 -3.08
CA LEU A 49 5.71 -31.80 -2.74
C LEU A 49 5.77 -30.49 -3.54
N LEU A 50 5.40 -30.56 -4.82
CA LEU A 50 5.35 -29.40 -5.70
C LEU A 50 4.22 -28.45 -5.32
N ALA A 51 3.04 -28.98 -4.98
CA ALA A 51 1.90 -28.18 -4.54
C ALA A 51 2.22 -27.42 -3.25
N ASP A 52 2.83 -28.09 -2.25
CA ASP A 52 3.21 -27.46 -0.98
C ASP A 52 4.18 -26.28 -1.19
N GLU A 53 5.21 -26.47 -2.03
CA GLU A 53 6.15 -25.40 -2.36
C GLU A 53 5.49 -24.24 -3.12
N LEU A 54 4.63 -24.55 -4.10
CA LEU A 54 3.91 -23.52 -4.86
C LEU A 54 2.97 -22.71 -3.97
N ILE A 55 2.20 -23.36 -3.09
CA ILE A 55 1.32 -22.69 -2.13
C ILE A 55 2.14 -21.75 -1.23
N GLY A 56 3.28 -22.22 -0.73
CA GLY A 56 4.20 -21.41 0.06
C GLY A 56 4.68 -20.17 -0.69
N LYS A 57 5.13 -20.33 -1.95
CA LYS A 57 5.58 -19.23 -2.80
C LYS A 57 4.46 -18.23 -3.15
N ILE A 58 3.26 -18.72 -3.46
CA ILE A 58 2.08 -17.87 -3.72
C ILE A 58 1.74 -17.06 -2.47
N LEU A 59 1.68 -17.70 -1.30
CA LEU A 59 1.40 -17.02 -0.03
C LEU A 59 2.46 -15.98 0.32
N GLN A 60 3.74 -16.25 0.05
CA GLN A 60 4.80 -15.24 0.22
C GLN A 60 4.61 -14.07 -0.74
N LYS A 61 4.35 -14.32 -2.03
CA LYS A 61 4.09 -13.26 -3.03
C LYS A 61 2.86 -12.42 -2.68
N TRP A 62 1.77 -13.04 -2.28
CA TRP A 62 0.57 -12.34 -1.82
C TRP A 62 0.86 -11.52 -0.57
N ARG A 63 1.55 -12.10 0.42
CA ARG A 63 1.99 -11.35 1.60
C ARG A 63 2.87 -10.17 1.19
N SER A 64 3.84 -10.34 0.30
CA SER A 64 4.64 -9.21 -0.19
C SER A 64 3.79 -8.16 -0.91
N LYS A 65 2.81 -8.54 -1.75
CA LYS A 65 1.91 -7.59 -2.41
C LYS A 65 1.02 -6.81 -1.43
N PHE A 66 0.52 -7.44 -0.37
CA PHE A 66 -0.35 -6.80 0.62
C PHE A 66 0.41 -6.10 1.76
N TYR A 67 1.58 -6.62 2.15
CA TYR A 67 2.38 -6.09 3.25
C TYR A 67 3.51 -5.16 2.81
N GLN A 68 3.95 -5.16 1.54
CA GLN A 68 4.77 -4.05 1.05
C GLN A 68 3.94 -2.79 1.20
N ALA A 69 4.36 -1.97 2.16
CA ALA A 69 3.85 -0.63 2.26
C ALA A 69 4.21 0.05 0.95
N ASN A 70 3.21 0.40 0.16
CA ASN A 70 3.46 1.13 -1.05
C ASN A 70 3.89 2.53 -0.62
N THR A 71 5.12 2.92 -0.94
CA THR A 71 5.61 4.26 -0.64
C THR A 71 5.09 5.21 -1.71
N VAL A 72 4.07 5.97 -1.38
CA VAL A 72 3.47 6.98 -2.24
C VAL A 72 4.06 8.33 -1.90
N LYS A 73 4.52 9.05 -2.93
CA LYS A 73 4.97 10.43 -2.77
C LYS A 73 3.76 11.35 -2.66
N LEU A 74 3.58 11.98 -1.51
CA LEU A 74 2.57 12.99 -1.28
C LEU A 74 3.20 14.38 -1.39
N MET A 75 2.82 15.14 -2.41
CA MET A 75 3.21 16.53 -2.56
C MET A 75 2.10 17.43 -2.03
N VAL A 76 2.38 18.17 -0.98
CA VAL A 76 1.44 19.03 -0.27
C VAL A 76 1.78 20.48 -0.58
N THR A 77 0.83 21.21 -1.15
CA THR A 77 0.98 22.62 -1.48
C THR A 77 0.10 23.47 -0.54
N GLY A 78 0.59 24.62 -0.09
CA GLY A 78 -0.12 25.52 0.83
C GLY A 78 0.37 25.52 2.28
N LEU A 79 1.51 24.87 2.55
CA LEU A 79 2.15 24.89 3.88
C LEU A 79 2.77 26.27 4.15
N ARG A 80 2.36 26.98 5.21
CA ARG A 80 2.89 28.32 5.51
C ARG A 80 4.09 28.30 6.47
N SER A 81 4.22 27.26 7.27
CA SER A 81 5.29 27.10 8.26
C SER A 81 5.72 25.63 8.41
N TYR A 82 6.95 25.42 8.87
CA TYR A 82 7.47 24.08 9.21
C TYR A 82 6.64 23.38 10.30
N THR A 83 6.07 24.16 11.22
CA THR A 83 5.17 23.65 12.26
C THR A 83 3.89 23.10 11.65
N ASP A 84 3.32 23.77 10.64
CA ASP A 84 2.12 23.32 9.94
C ASP A 84 2.36 21.98 9.23
N ALA A 85 3.54 21.80 8.65
CA ALA A 85 3.94 20.54 8.02
C ALA A 85 4.06 19.39 9.03
N SER A 86 4.61 19.67 10.21
CA SER A 86 4.71 18.70 11.31
C SER A 86 3.33 18.31 11.86
N HIS A 87 2.43 19.29 12.03
CA HIS A 87 1.03 19.05 12.43
C HIS A 87 0.26 18.25 11.37
N PHE A 88 0.42 18.59 10.08
CA PHE A 88 -0.18 17.87 8.98
C PHE A 88 0.33 16.42 8.92
N ARG A 89 1.64 16.20 9.08
CA ARG A 89 2.23 14.85 9.15
C ARG A 89 1.62 14.02 10.28
N GLY A 90 1.49 14.64 11.46
CA GLY A 90 0.85 14.01 12.61
C GLY A 90 -0.60 13.63 12.29
N ALA A 91 -1.40 14.59 11.85
CA ALA A 91 -2.80 14.39 11.50
C ALA A 91 -3.00 13.30 10.42
N LEU A 92 -2.15 13.30 9.39
CA LEU A 92 -2.17 12.30 8.32
C LEU A 92 -1.96 10.89 8.87
N THR A 93 -0.99 10.72 9.79
CA THR A 93 -0.72 9.43 10.45
C THR A 93 -1.92 8.91 11.24
N TYR A 94 -2.75 9.80 11.81
CA TYR A 94 -3.95 9.41 12.56
C TYR A 94 -5.20 9.21 11.69
N LEU A 95 -5.27 9.85 10.51
CA LEU A 95 -6.49 9.84 9.68
C LEU A 95 -6.57 8.68 8.70
N GLY A 96 -5.43 8.20 8.19
CA GLY A 96 -5.43 7.20 7.13
C GLY A 96 -5.55 5.78 7.68
N ARG A 97 -6.67 5.12 7.36
CA ARG A 97 -6.91 3.73 7.71
C ARG A 97 -6.03 2.84 6.82
N GLY A 98 -4.78 2.65 7.20
CA GLY A 98 -3.79 1.92 6.42
C GLY A 98 -2.47 2.66 6.19
N ILE A 99 -2.30 3.86 6.74
CA ILE A 99 -1.01 4.56 6.76
C ILE A 99 -0.14 3.92 7.84
N LYS A 100 0.98 3.33 7.43
CA LYS A 100 1.96 2.69 8.33
C LYS A 100 3.01 3.68 8.81
N ALA A 101 3.49 4.54 7.91
CA ALA A 101 4.49 5.55 8.22
C ALA A 101 4.35 6.76 7.30
N VAL A 102 4.72 7.92 7.81
CA VAL A 102 4.84 9.16 7.03
C VAL A 102 6.23 9.72 7.28
N ASN A 103 7.05 9.74 6.25
CA ASN A 103 8.38 10.34 6.29
C ASN A 103 8.37 11.68 5.55
N GLN A 104 9.01 12.68 6.12
CA GLN A 104 9.11 13.99 5.47
C GLN A 104 10.40 14.02 4.66
N ARG A 105 10.28 14.08 3.34
CA ARG A 105 11.44 14.05 2.45
C ARG A 105 12.09 15.42 2.34
N GLN A 106 11.26 16.45 2.16
CA GLN A 106 11.73 17.82 1.94
C GLN A 106 10.58 18.81 2.15
N ILE A 107 10.92 20.00 2.64
CA ILE A 107 10.01 21.14 2.69
C ILE A 107 10.73 22.30 2.03
N ALA A 108 10.16 22.83 0.96
CA ALA A 108 10.68 23.95 0.20
C ALA A 108 9.59 25.02 0.08
N GLY A 109 9.67 26.05 0.91
CA GLY A 109 8.70 27.15 0.91
C GLY A 109 7.28 26.68 1.21
N SER A 110 6.37 26.89 0.27
CA SER A 110 4.95 26.51 0.39
C SER A 110 4.62 25.08 -0.04
N VAL A 111 5.64 24.30 -0.42
CA VAL A 111 5.51 22.91 -0.89
C VAL A 111 6.28 21.97 0.03
N GLY A 112 5.60 20.92 0.51
CA GLY A 112 6.20 19.85 1.29
C GLY A 112 6.03 18.51 0.58
N GLU A 113 7.10 17.74 0.47
CA GLU A 113 7.08 16.38 -0.05
C GLU A 113 7.22 15.38 1.09
N PHE A 114 6.29 14.43 1.13
CA PHE A 114 6.21 13.39 2.13
C PHE A 114 6.18 12.02 1.44
N ASP A 115 6.95 11.08 1.95
CA ASP A 115 6.88 9.68 1.55
C ASP A 115 5.91 8.98 2.53
N VAL A 116 4.74 8.58 2.02
CA VAL A 116 3.68 7.94 2.80
C VAL A 116 3.68 6.45 2.49
N GLU A 117 3.93 5.63 3.50
CA GLU A 117 3.84 4.18 3.44
C GLU A 117 2.41 3.73 3.73
N ILE A 118 1.73 3.19 2.72
CA ILE A 118 0.33 2.74 2.85
C ILE A 118 0.16 1.25 2.55
N ALA A 119 -0.77 0.61 3.25
CA ALA A 119 -1.27 -0.72 2.91
C ALA A 119 -2.41 -0.60 1.86
N GLY A 120 -2.10 -0.09 0.66
CA GLY A 120 -3.09 0.19 -0.39
C GLY A 120 -2.48 0.85 -1.64
N THR A 121 -3.35 1.37 -2.51
CA THR A 121 -2.92 2.10 -3.73
C THR A 121 -2.97 3.62 -3.55
N ALA A 122 -2.17 4.35 -4.33
CA ALA A 122 -2.17 5.83 -4.31
C ALA A 122 -3.54 6.43 -4.63
N ASP A 123 -4.34 5.76 -5.47
CA ASP A 123 -5.70 6.18 -5.83
C ASP A 123 -6.68 6.05 -4.65
N GLN A 124 -6.58 4.97 -3.86
CA GLN A 124 -7.35 4.83 -2.62
C GLN A 124 -6.99 5.92 -1.62
N LEU A 125 -5.70 6.21 -1.45
CA LEU A 125 -5.24 7.30 -0.60
C LEU A 125 -5.77 8.66 -1.09
N ALA A 126 -5.73 8.92 -2.39
CA ALA A 126 -6.29 10.14 -2.97
C ALA A 126 -7.79 10.28 -2.67
N ARG A 127 -8.59 9.22 -2.86
CA ARG A 127 -10.03 9.24 -2.54
C ARG A 127 -10.32 9.42 -1.06
N GLU A 128 -9.50 8.86 -0.18
CA GLU A 128 -9.67 9.03 1.26
C GLU A 128 -9.29 10.44 1.74
N LEU A 129 -8.36 11.10 1.05
CA LEU A 129 -7.94 12.46 1.34
C LEU A 129 -8.81 13.52 0.65
N ASP A 130 -9.45 13.18 -0.47
CA ASP A 130 -10.34 14.07 -1.20
C ASP A 130 -11.54 14.48 -0.37
N GLN A 131 -11.78 15.79 -0.27
CA GLN A 131 -12.83 16.42 0.52
C GLN A 131 -12.84 16.07 2.03
N ARG A 132 -11.77 15.46 2.56
CA ARG A 132 -11.64 15.23 4.00
C ARG A 132 -11.01 16.43 4.70
N LYS A 133 -11.55 16.73 5.88
CA LYS A 133 -10.94 17.66 6.82
C LYS A 133 -9.84 16.93 7.58
N VAL A 134 -8.58 17.25 7.28
CA VAL A 134 -7.42 16.77 8.05
C VAL A 134 -7.13 17.81 9.12
N SER A 135 -7.64 17.56 10.34
CA SER A 135 -7.59 18.52 11.46
C SER A 135 -8.27 19.86 11.13
N ASP A 136 -7.54 20.97 10.97
CA ASP A 136 -8.04 22.32 10.62
C ASP A 136 -7.83 22.67 9.14
N TYR A 137 -7.36 21.70 8.35
CA TYR A 137 -7.05 21.87 6.94
C TYR A 137 -8.12 21.19 6.09
N MET A 138 -8.69 21.93 5.14
CA MET A 138 -9.39 21.32 4.02
C MET A 138 -8.34 20.84 3.02
N VAL A 139 -8.41 19.55 2.68
CA VAL A 139 -7.55 18.92 1.68
C VAL A 139 -8.33 18.82 0.37
N ASP A 140 -7.74 19.35 -0.69
CA ASP A 140 -8.25 19.23 -2.05
C ASP A 140 -7.21 18.52 -2.90
N VAL A 141 -7.61 17.43 -3.57
CA VAL A 141 -6.69 16.63 -4.38
C VAL A 141 -6.59 17.24 -5.78
N THR A 142 -5.46 17.87 -6.06
CA THR A 142 -5.21 18.52 -7.37
C THR A 142 -4.69 17.55 -8.42
N GLY A 143 -4.17 16.39 -8.03
CA GLY A 143 -3.82 15.32 -8.97
C GLY A 143 -3.36 14.03 -8.29
N ALA A 144 -3.64 12.89 -8.90
CA ALA A 144 -3.18 11.59 -8.44
C ALA A 144 -2.62 10.79 -9.62
N THR A 145 -1.45 10.19 -9.40
CA THR A 145 -0.79 9.23 -10.31
C THR A 145 -0.54 7.94 -9.54
N ALA A 146 -0.06 6.89 -10.22
CA ALA A 146 0.15 5.58 -9.60
C ALA A 146 1.07 5.61 -8.35
N ASN A 147 2.04 6.53 -8.31
CA ASN A 147 3.05 6.61 -7.25
C ASN A 147 3.17 8.00 -6.60
N GLN A 148 2.42 9.00 -7.08
CA GLN A 148 2.48 10.37 -6.56
C GLN A 148 1.07 10.97 -6.48
N VAL A 149 0.74 11.53 -5.33
CA VAL A 149 -0.49 12.29 -5.10
C VAL A 149 -0.12 13.72 -4.76
N THR A 150 -0.73 14.68 -5.46
CA THR A 150 -0.58 16.11 -5.22
C THR A 150 -1.85 16.63 -4.59
N ILE A 151 -1.70 17.29 -3.45
CA ILE A 151 -2.80 17.90 -2.72
C ILE A 151 -2.51 19.37 -2.45
N SER A 152 -3.57 20.17 -2.42
CA SER A 152 -3.53 21.53 -1.90
C SER A 152 -4.29 21.59 -0.59
N ILE A 153 -3.68 22.21 0.42
CA ILE A 153 -4.30 22.44 1.71
C ILE A 153 -4.68 23.91 1.85
N VAL A 154 -5.90 24.16 2.30
CA VAL A 154 -6.36 25.50 2.69
C VAL A 154 -6.70 25.44 4.18
N ARG A 155 -6.04 26.29 4.99
CA ARG A 155 -6.47 26.49 6.37
C ARG A 155 -7.90 27.04 6.34
N SER A 156 -8.86 26.38 6.97
CA SER A 156 -10.12 27.06 7.30
C SER A 156 -9.77 28.00 8.45
N THR A 157 -9.38 29.24 8.14
CA THR A 157 -9.32 30.27 9.18
C THR A 157 -10.68 30.31 9.88
N PRO A 158 -10.76 30.25 11.21
CA PRO A 158 -11.94 30.80 11.86
C PRO A 158 -12.06 32.25 11.38
N SER A 159 -13.26 32.61 10.90
CA SER A 159 -13.59 33.93 10.40
C SER A 159 -13.01 35.03 11.28
N PRO A 160 -12.52 36.15 10.71
CA PRO A 160 -12.03 37.26 11.51
C PRO A 160 -13.13 37.68 12.49
N THR A 161 -12.75 37.68 13.76
CA THR A 161 -13.41 38.32 14.89
C THR A 161 -14.26 39.50 14.41
N GLN A 162 -15.58 39.35 14.49
CA GLN A 162 -16.49 40.47 14.36
C GLN A 162 -16.13 41.44 15.49
N THR A 163 -15.49 42.54 15.10
CA THR A 163 -15.10 43.63 15.98
C THR A 163 -16.36 44.14 16.67
N ALA A 164 -16.57 43.74 17.92
CA ALA A 164 -17.52 44.42 18.78
C ALA A 164 -16.99 45.85 18.94
N VAL A 165 -17.71 46.78 18.32
CA VAL A 165 -17.51 48.22 18.46
C VAL A 165 -17.58 48.53 19.97
N PRO A 166 -16.56 49.16 20.59
CA PRO A 166 -16.74 49.71 21.91
C PRO A 166 -17.64 50.94 21.74
N ASP A 167 -18.93 50.77 22.04
CA ASP A 167 -19.84 51.90 22.10
C ASP A 167 -19.39 52.80 23.25
N THR A 168 -18.89 53.96 22.85
CA THR A 168 -18.43 55.02 23.74
C THR A 168 -19.67 55.77 24.18
N ALA A 169 -20.28 55.34 25.27
CA ALA A 169 -21.24 56.16 26.01
C ALA A 169 -20.53 56.80 27.21
N GLY A 170 -19.84 57.91 26.93
CA GLY A 170 -19.54 58.90 27.95
C GLY A 170 -20.80 59.69 28.29
N LEU A 171 -20.98 59.95 29.58
CA LEU A 171 -21.40 61.23 30.18
C LEU A 171 -22.50 62.01 29.42
N GLU A 172 -23.73 61.93 29.92
CA GLU A 172 -24.51 63.08 30.44
C GLU A 172 -25.66 62.59 31.32
#